data_AF-A0A441VFR7-F1
#
_entry.id   AF-A0A441VFR7-F1
#
_cell.length_a   1.000
_cell.length_b   1.000
_cell.length_c   1.000
_cell.angle_alpha   90.00
_cell.angle_beta   90.00
_cell.angle_gamma   90.00
#
_symmetry.space_group_name_H-M   'P 1'
#
loop_
_entity.id
_entity.type
_entity.pdbx_description
1 polymer ?
#
loop_
_entity_poly.entity_id
_entity_poly.type
_entity_poly.pdbx_seq_one_letter_code
_entity_poly.pdbx_strand_id
1 'polypeptide(L)'
;MSDAARWPRYPGEDELAFFHFAPDDPFIGPPPQGDVLSDPSDETAEGFLTALLPKGAAWGTSDNQALDPLSVLARFWRVIGSAFADAYRALFGVTLESTAVTLVNSLDDWEIEYGLPDPCLGPDQTIDARMRSLLLKIRSGGTITPADFIKLAADAGYAISIEEPTPFRMGGSAMGGTEALGGGYPSEYVWIVKVPGVSVDHFRMGVGRMGETPLGKLGLPDDLVCLFNALKPAWTTVIFAA
;
A
#
# COMPACT_ATOMS: atom_id res chain seq x y z
N MET A 1 -13.80 -7.22 -35.90
CA MET A 1 -13.50 -5.90 -36.49
C MET A 1 -12.23 -5.45 -35.80
N SER A 2 -11.10 -5.56 -36.51
CA SER A 2 -9.69 -5.31 -36.13
C SER A 2 -9.22 -5.67 -34.71
N ASP A 3 -8.77 -6.93 -34.54
CA ASP A 3 -7.70 -7.27 -33.59
C ASP A 3 -6.38 -6.71 -34.12
N ALA A 4 -6.16 -5.41 -33.90
CA ALA A 4 -4.83 -4.84 -34.06
C ALA A 4 -4.10 -5.05 -32.73
N ALA A 5 -3.15 -5.98 -32.70
CA ALA A 5 -2.22 -6.14 -31.60
C ALA A 5 -1.62 -4.76 -31.26
N ARG A 6 -1.98 -4.25 -30.09
CA ARG A 6 -1.59 -2.92 -29.65
C ARG A 6 -0.33 -3.11 -28.83
N TRP A 7 0.74 -2.43 -29.21
CA TRP A 7 1.95 -2.47 -28.40
C TRP A 7 1.67 -2.03 -26.96
N PRO A 8 2.13 -2.78 -25.94
CA PRO A 8 1.99 -2.38 -24.55
C PRO A 8 2.67 -1.03 -24.36
N ARG A 9 1.95 -0.10 -23.73
CA ARG A 9 2.36 1.28 -23.45
C ARG A 9 3.39 1.36 -22.33
N TYR A 10 3.45 0.35 -21.46
CA TYR A 10 4.42 0.27 -20.38
C TYR A 10 4.71 -1.18 -19.97
N PRO A 11 5.87 -1.45 -19.32
CA PRO A 11 6.23 -2.79 -18.87
C PRO A 11 5.18 -3.36 -17.91
N GLY A 12 4.64 -4.54 -18.22
CA GLY A 12 3.64 -5.22 -17.39
C GLY A 12 2.17 -4.98 -17.78
N GLU A 13 1.89 -4.20 -18.85
CA GLU A 13 0.53 -4.13 -19.44
C GLU A 13 0.20 -5.48 -20.11
N ASP A 14 -0.63 -6.30 -19.44
CA ASP A 14 -1.21 -7.54 -19.98
C ASP A 14 -2.50 -7.24 -20.78
N GLU A 15 -2.54 -7.54 -22.08
CA GLU A 15 -3.71 -7.30 -22.93
C GLU A 15 -5.01 -7.98 -22.42
N LEU A 16 -4.90 -8.98 -21.54
CA LEU A 16 -6.04 -9.68 -20.94
C LEU A 16 -6.52 -9.08 -19.61
N ALA A 17 -5.80 -8.11 -19.04
CA ALA A 17 -6.20 -7.51 -17.78
C ALA A 17 -7.43 -6.61 -17.97
N PHE A 18 -8.46 -6.83 -17.14
CA PHE A 18 -9.68 -6.03 -17.15
C PHE A 18 -9.43 -4.55 -16.80
N PHE A 19 -8.36 -4.28 -16.04
CA PHE A 19 -7.95 -2.94 -15.65
C PHE A 19 -6.44 -2.81 -15.55
N HIS A 20 -5.95 -1.63 -15.91
CA HIS A 20 -4.54 -1.29 -16.03
C HIS A 20 -4.27 -0.05 -15.18
N PHE A 21 -3.43 -0.19 -14.15
CA PHE A 21 -2.90 0.96 -13.43
C PHE A 21 -1.63 1.41 -14.13
N ALA A 22 -1.64 2.62 -14.68
CA ALA A 22 -0.43 3.22 -15.22
C ALA A 22 0.44 3.74 -14.07
N PRO A 23 1.78 3.71 -14.17
CA PRO A 23 2.66 4.18 -13.11
C PRO A 23 2.46 5.67 -12.73
N ASP A 24 1.86 6.45 -13.62
CA ASP A 24 1.52 7.88 -13.52
C ASP A 24 0.04 8.15 -13.16
N ASP A 25 -0.79 7.11 -13.06
CA ASP A 25 -2.18 7.29 -12.62
C ASP A 25 -2.19 7.84 -11.18
N PRO A 26 -3.05 8.84 -10.90
CA PRO A 26 -3.22 9.31 -9.53
C PRO A 26 -3.67 8.16 -8.65
N PHE A 27 -3.25 8.14 -7.39
CA PHE A 27 -3.73 7.16 -6.42
C PHE A 27 -5.23 7.37 -6.21
N ILE A 28 -6.02 6.60 -6.95
CA ILE A 28 -7.43 6.39 -6.68
C ILE A 28 -7.42 5.32 -5.58
N GLY A 29 -8.04 5.62 -4.43
CA GLY A 29 -8.14 4.66 -3.34
C GLY A 29 -8.70 3.30 -3.79
N PRO A 30 -8.70 2.28 -2.91
CA PRO A 30 -9.23 0.98 -3.28
C PRO A 30 -10.62 1.13 -3.90
N PRO A 31 -10.90 0.46 -5.03
CA PRO A 31 -12.23 0.53 -5.63
C PRO A 31 -13.27 0.02 -4.62
N PRO A 32 -14.54 0.41 -4.75
CA PRO A 32 -15.59 -0.14 -3.92
C PRO A 32 -15.60 -1.66 -4.08
N GLN A 33 -15.32 -2.38 -3.00
CA GLN A 33 -15.17 -3.84 -3.00
C GLN A 33 -16.51 -4.57 -2.87
N GLY A 34 -17.56 -3.86 -2.45
CA GLY A 34 -18.86 -4.45 -2.14
C GLY A 34 -19.93 -4.12 -3.17
N ASP A 35 -20.90 -5.01 -3.30
CA ASP A 35 -22.13 -4.81 -4.05
C ASP A 35 -23.37 -5.09 -3.16
N VAL A 36 -24.55 -5.20 -3.78
CA VAL A 36 -25.81 -5.48 -3.06
C VAL A 36 -25.80 -6.86 -2.38
N LEU A 37 -24.98 -7.80 -2.85
CA LEU A 37 -24.85 -9.13 -2.26
C LEU A 37 -23.88 -9.14 -1.10
N SER A 38 -22.88 -8.25 -1.08
CA SER A 38 -21.95 -8.10 0.05
C SER A 38 -22.64 -7.75 1.37
N ASP A 39 -23.75 -7.01 1.31
CA ASP A 39 -24.60 -6.66 2.45
C ASP A 39 -26.10 -6.84 2.09
N PRO A 40 -26.58 -8.08 2.00
CA PRO A 40 -27.94 -8.34 1.54
C PRO A 40 -28.93 -7.99 2.65
N SER A 41 -30.02 -7.31 2.29
CA SER A 41 -31.14 -7.11 3.22
C SER A 41 -31.86 -8.44 3.49
N ASP A 42 -32.58 -8.51 4.62
CA ASP A 42 -33.39 -9.69 4.96
C ASP A 42 -34.42 -10.02 3.87
N GLU A 43 -34.95 -9.00 3.19
CA GLU A 43 -35.91 -9.17 2.09
C GLU A 43 -35.23 -9.74 0.83
N THR A 44 -34.01 -9.29 0.55
CA THR A 44 -33.19 -9.81 -0.55
C THR A 44 -32.87 -11.28 -0.33
N ALA A 45 -32.49 -11.65 0.91
CA ALA A 45 -32.20 -13.04 1.26
C ALA A 45 -33.45 -13.93 1.22
N GLU A 46 -34.60 -13.44 1.70
CA GLU A 46 -35.90 -14.12 1.54
C GLU A 46 -36.21 -14.37 0.06
N GLY A 47 -36.01 -13.37 -0.80
CA GLY A 47 -36.24 -13.47 -2.24
C GLY A 47 -35.46 -14.62 -2.89
N PHE A 48 -34.18 -14.80 -2.53
CA PHE A 48 -33.37 -15.92 -3.03
C PHE A 48 -33.90 -17.28 -2.57
N LEU A 49 -34.31 -17.40 -1.30
CA LEU A 49 -34.80 -18.67 -0.76
C LEU A 49 -36.19 -19.03 -1.32
N THR A 50 -37.09 -18.06 -1.41
CA THR A 50 -38.44 -18.26 -1.96
C THR A 50 -38.42 -18.59 -3.45
N ALA A 51 -37.42 -18.08 -4.21
CA ALA A 51 -37.22 -18.45 -5.60
C ALA A 51 -36.79 -19.92 -5.80
N LEU A 52 -36.19 -20.55 -4.79
CA LEU A 52 -35.80 -21.97 -4.82
C LEU A 52 -36.94 -22.92 -4.43
N LEU A 53 -38.08 -22.39 -3.97
CA LEU A 53 -39.23 -23.21 -3.61
C LEU A 53 -39.90 -23.78 -4.87
N PRO A 54 -40.48 -25.00 -4.77
CA PRO A 54 -41.31 -25.52 -5.86
C PRO A 54 -42.50 -24.59 -6.13
N LYS A 55 -42.94 -24.55 -7.40
CA LYS A 55 -44.13 -23.78 -7.79
C LYS A 55 -45.42 -24.53 -7.43
N GLY A 56 -46.49 -23.78 -7.15
CA GLY A 56 -47.85 -24.31 -6.99
C GLY A 56 -48.57 -23.80 -5.75
N ALA A 57 -49.86 -24.14 -5.64
CA ALA A 57 -50.74 -23.66 -4.57
C ALA A 57 -50.25 -24.00 -3.15
N ALA A 58 -49.60 -25.16 -2.98
CA ALA A 58 -49.01 -25.56 -1.69
C ALA A 58 -47.91 -24.59 -1.18
N TRP A 59 -47.29 -23.83 -2.08
CA TRP A 59 -46.22 -22.88 -1.80
C TRP A 59 -46.67 -21.42 -1.98
N GLY A 60 -47.99 -21.16 -2.00
CA GLY A 60 -48.54 -19.81 -2.16
C GLY A 60 -48.42 -19.21 -3.57
N THR A 61 -47.94 -19.99 -4.54
CA THR A 61 -47.70 -19.58 -5.93
C THR A 61 -48.68 -20.24 -6.91
N SER A 62 -49.98 -20.25 -6.57
CA SER A 62 -51.03 -20.71 -7.50
C SER A 62 -51.00 -19.86 -8.77
N ASP A 63 -51.19 -20.49 -9.93
CA ASP A 63 -51.21 -19.80 -11.22
C ASP A 63 -49.96 -18.95 -11.54
N ASN A 64 -48.79 -19.36 -11.00
CA ASN A 64 -47.51 -18.64 -11.12
C ASN A 64 -47.50 -17.22 -10.51
N GLN A 65 -48.42 -16.91 -9.58
CA GLN A 65 -48.32 -15.67 -8.82
C GLN A 65 -47.09 -15.68 -7.89
N ALA A 66 -46.58 -14.49 -7.56
CA ALA A 66 -45.55 -14.35 -6.54
C ALA A 66 -46.10 -14.68 -5.14
N LEU A 67 -45.26 -15.24 -4.27
CA LEU A 67 -45.60 -15.47 -2.88
C LEU A 67 -45.90 -14.12 -2.20
N ASP A 68 -47.02 -14.03 -1.48
CA ASP A 68 -47.35 -12.84 -0.69
C ASP A 68 -46.30 -12.64 0.42
N PRO A 69 -45.56 -11.50 0.45
CA PRO A 69 -44.52 -11.22 1.44
C PRO A 69 -45.02 -11.20 2.88
N LEU A 70 -46.33 -11.00 3.08
CA LEU A 70 -46.95 -10.98 4.42
C LEU A 70 -47.44 -12.36 4.88
N SER A 71 -47.38 -13.37 4.02
CA SER A 71 -47.80 -14.73 4.35
C SER A 71 -46.92 -15.35 5.46
N VAL A 72 -47.48 -16.29 6.22
CA VAL A 72 -46.73 -17.02 7.27
C VAL A 72 -45.53 -17.75 6.69
N LEU A 73 -45.67 -18.30 5.46
CA LEU A 73 -44.59 -18.98 4.74
C LEU A 73 -43.46 -18.00 4.37
N ALA A 74 -43.79 -16.83 3.81
CA ALA A 74 -42.82 -15.78 3.49
C ALA A 74 -42.06 -15.32 4.73
N ARG A 75 -42.79 -15.04 5.83
CA ARG A 75 -42.18 -14.64 7.11
C ARG A 75 -41.28 -15.72 7.72
N PHE A 76 -41.64 -17.00 7.58
CA PHE A 76 -40.79 -18.12 7.99
C PHE A 76 -39.49 -18.14 7.19
N TRP A 77 -39.57 -18.02 5.86
CA TRP A 77 -38.38 -17.97 5.01
C TRP A 77 -37.57 -16.70 5.19
N ARG A 78 -38.17 -15.58 5.61
CA ARG A 78 -37.46 -14.35 5.96
C ARG A 78 -36.53 -14.55 7.16
N VAL A 79 -36.99 -15.25 8.20
CA VAL A 79 -36.15 -15.57 9.38
C VAL A 79 -35.01 -16.52 9.02
N ILE A 80 -35.24 -17.49 8.13
CA ILE A 80 -34.15 -18.33 7.61
C ILE A 80 -33.21 -17.48 6.76
N GLY A 81 -33.75 -16.62 5.90
CA GLY A 81 -33.01 -15.72 5.02
C GLY A 81 -32.12 -14.75 5.79
N SER A 82 -32.59 -14.18 6.89
CA SER A 82 -31.79 -13.26 7.71
C SER A 82 -30.54 -13.95 8.27
N ALA A 83 -30.65 -15.21 8.72
CA ALA A 83 -29.48 -15.97 9.17
C ALA A 83 -28.48 -16.23 8.03
N PHE A 84 -28.96 -16.45 6.81
CA PHE A 84 -28.10 -16.54 5.62
C PHE A 84 -27.49 -15.19 5.25
N ALA A 85 -28.22 -14.09 5.39
CA ALA A 85 -27.71 -12.74 5.17
C ALA A 85 -26.57 -12.42 6.13
N ASP A 86 -26.75 -12.72 7.43
CA ASP A 86 -25.71 -12.56 8.46
C ASP A 86 -24.46 -13.39 8.11
N ALA A 87 -24.65 -14.66 7.72
CA ALA A 87 -23.56 -15.53 7.31
C ALA A 87 -22.83 -14.99 6.06
N TYR A 88 -23.56 -14.45 5.09
CA TYR A 88 -22.98 -13.89 3.87
C TYR A 88 -22.17 -12.63 4.15
N ARG A 89 -22.67 -11.72 5.00
CA ARG A 89 -21.91 -10.55 5.47
C ARG A 89 -20.62 -10.96 6.17
N ALA A 90 -20.69 -11.98 7.03
CA ALA A 90 -19.51 -12.49 7.72
C ALA A 90 -18.48 -13.08 6.74
N LEU A 91 -18.93 -13.87 5.76
CA LEU A 91 -18.06 -14.42 4.71
C LEU A 91 -17.43 -13.32 3.87
N PHE A 92 -18.20 -12.31 3.46
CA PHE A 92 -17.66 -11.16 2.74
C PHE A 92 -16.65 -10.38 3.58
N GLY A 93 -16.92 -10.19 4.89
CA GLY A 93 -15.97 -9.60 5.83
C GLY A 93 -14.63 -10.32 5.82
N VAL A 94 -14.60 -11.66 5.82
CA VAL A 94 -13.36 -12.44 5.71
C VAL A 94 -12.62 -12.17 4.39
N THR A 95 -13.34 -11.97 3.28
CA THR A 95 -12.68 -11.62 2.01
C THR A 95 -12.01 -10.25 2.05
N LEU A 96 -12.54 -9.29 2.81
CA LEU A 96 -11.92 -7.99 3.00
C LEU A 96 -10.62 -8.08 3.82
N GLU A 97 -10.51 -9.04 4.73
CA GLU A 97 -9.28 -9.28 5.51
C GLU A 97 -8.12 -9.86 4.66
N SER A 98 -8.39 -10.30 3.42
CA SER A 98 -7.37 -10.87 2.54
C SER A 98 -6.33 -9.86 2.03
N THR A 99 -6.65 -8.56 2.09
CA THR A 99 -5.80 -7.49 1.60
C THR A 99 -5.60 -6.44 2.70
N ALA A 100 -4.37 -6.00 2.91
CA ALA A 100 -4.03 -5.07 3.99
C ALA A 100 -4.71 -3.68 3.87
N VAL A 101 -5.20 -3.32 2.68
CA VAL A 101 -5.88 -2.04 2.44
C VAL A 101 -7.34 -2.08 2.89
N THR A 102 -7.94 -3.26 3.02
CA THR A 102 -9.37 -3.47 3.29
C THR A 102 -9.64 -4.17 4.63
N LEU A 103 -8.59 -4.49 5.39
CA LEU A 103 -8.71 -5.16 6.68
C LEU A 103 -9.57 -4.35 7.66
N VAL A 104 -10.32 -5.04 8.52
CA VAL A 104 -11.17 -4.41 9.54
C VAL A 104 -10.84 -4.94 10.93
N ASN A 105 -10.77 -6.26 11.06
CA ASN A 105 -10.65 -6.94 12.36
C ASN A 105 -9.30 -7.63 12.56
N SER A 106 -8.57 -7.96 11.49
CA SER A 106 -7.35 -8.77 11.57
C SER A 106 -6.04 -7.98 11.72
N LEU A 107 -6.10 -6.68 12.04
CA LEU A 107 -4.91 -5.81 12.08
C LEU A 107 -3.77 -6.38 12.95
N ASP A 108 -4.11 -6.90 14.13
CA ASP A 108 -3.13 -7.43 15.08
C ASP A 108 -2.37 -8.65 14.51
N ASP A 109 -3.04 -9.51 13.75
CA ASP A 109 -2.42 -10.70 13.14
C ASP A 109 -1.44 -10.29 12.04
N TRP A 110 -1.83 -9.33 11.20
CA TRP A 110 -0.96 -8.76 10.16
C TRP A 110 0.28 -8.09 10.75
N GLU A 111 0.13 -7.35 11.85
CA GLU A 111 1.27 -6.71 12.51
C GLU A 111 2.28 -7.72 13.02
N ILE A 112 1.82 -8.84 13.59
CA ILE A 112 2.71 -9.91 14.04
C ILE A 112 3.47 -10.52 12.88
N GLU A 113 2.79 -10.79 11.75
CA GLU A 113 3.42 -11.39 10.56
C GLU A 113 4.49 -10.47 9.94
N TYR A 114 4.24 -9.16 9.92
CA TYR A 114 5.16 -8.16 9.37
C TYR A 114 6.18 -7.62 10.39
N GLY A 115 6.18 -8.13 11.62
CA GLY A 115 7.12 -7.77 12.68
C GLY A 115 6.95 -6.33 13.16
N LEU A 116 5.72 -5.85 13.22
CA LEU A 116 5.34 -4.54 13.76
C LEU A 116 5.06 -4.65 15.27
N PRO A 117 5.27 -3.58 16.06
CA PRO A 117 5.64 -2.22 15.66
C PRO A 117 7.08 -2.10 15.15
N ASP A 118 7.28 -1.32 14.08
CA ASP A 118 8.61 -1.11 13.49
C ASP A 118 9.48 -0.29 14.47
N PRO A 119 10.70 -0.73 14.81
CA PRO A 119 11.62 0.05 15.64
C PRO A 119 11.88 1.47 15.12
N CYS A 120 11.77 1.69 13.81
CA CYS A 120 11.97 3.00 13.18
C CYS A 120 10.77 3.96 13.34
N LEU A 121 9.55 3.46 13.60
CA LEU A 121 8.31 4.25 13.56
C LEU A 121 7.70 4.55 14.94
N GLY A 122 8.33 4.05 16.01
CA GLY A 122 7.97 4.34 17.41
C GLY A 122 6.77 3.53 17.95
N PRO A 123 6.63 3.41 19.29
CA PRO A 123 5.73 2.43 19.92
C PRO A 123 4.26 2.85 20.12
N ASP A 124 3.89 4.12 19.97
CA ASP A 124 2.54 4.60 20.31
C ASP A 124 1.81 5.18 19.09
N GLN A 125 1.08 4.33 18.37
CA GLN A 125 0.36 4.70 17.16
C GLN A 125 -1.16 4.54 17.33
N THR A 126 -1.92 5.50 16.80
CA THR A 126 -3.38 5.35 16.62
C THR A 126 -3.68 4.22 15.62
N ILE A 127 -4.92 3.70 15.57
CA ILE A 127 -5.30 2.65 14.60
C ILE A 127 -4.97 3.07 13.16
N ASP A 128 -5.25 4.32 12.78
CA ASP A 128 -4.91 4.84 11.46
C ASP A 128 -3.40 4.92 11.21
N ALA A 129 -2.61 5.20 12.25
CA ALA A 129 -1.15 5.21 12.16
C ALA A 129 -0.57 3.80 12.02
N ARG A 130 -1.14 2.83 12.75
CA ARG A 130 -0.84 1.39 12.65
C ARG A 130 -1.14 0.84 11.26
N MET A 131 -2.30 1.17 10.69
CA MET A 131 -2.62 0.81 9.30
C MET A 131 -1.62 1.42 8.30
N ARG A 132 -1.25 2.68 8.48
CA ARG A 132 -0.24 3.33 7.61
C ARG A 132 1.13 2.67 7.73
N SER A 133 1.57 2.29 8.94
CA SER A 133 2.85 1.60 9.13
C SER A 133 2.84 0.19 8.53
N LEU A 134 1.73 -0.54 8.64
CA LEU A 134 1.52 -1.81 7.94
C LEU A 134 1.62 -1.67 6.42
N LEU A 135 0.90 -0.71 5.84
CA LEU A 135 0.92 -0.47 4.39
C LEU A 135 2.31 -0.04 3.90
N LEU A 136 3.01 0.79 4.67
CA LEU A 136 4.40 1.18 4.40
C LEU A 136 5.32 -0.05 4.43
N LYS A 137 5.17 -0.93 5.42
CA LYS A 137 5.97 -2.15 5.57
C LYS A 137 5.77 -3.11 4.41
N ILE A 138 4.52 -3.34 4.01
CA ILE A 138 4.18 -4.18 2.84
C ILE A 138 4.83 -3.60 1.58
N ARG A 139 4.70 -2.29 1.36
CA ARG A 139 5.29 -1.61 0.20
C ARG A 139 6.83 -1.67 0.20
N SER A 140 7.44 -1.61 1.38
CA SER A 140 8.89 -1.72 1.53
C SER A 140 9.47 -3.06 1.08
N GLY A 141 8.67 -4.13 1.02
CA GLY A 141 9.12 -5.44 0.55
C GLY A 141 9.51 -5.48 -0.94
N GLY A 142 9.05 -4.51 -1.73
CA GLY A 142 9.28 -4.44 -3.18
C GLY A 142 10.19 -3.29 -3.63
N THR A 143 10.87 -2.58 -2.74
CA THR A 143 11.66 -1.39 -3.12
C THR A 143 13.03 -1.77 -3.68
N ILE A 144 13.25 -1.51 -4.97
CA ILE A 144 14.52 -1.81 -5.66
C ILE A 144 15.07 -0.57 -6.36
N THR A 145 14.20 0.22 -7.00
CA THR A 145 14.60 1.35 -7.83
C THR A 145 14.57 2.68 -7.07
N PRO A 146 15.30 3.72 -7.55
CA PRO A 146 15.21 5.05 -6.95
C PRO A 146 13.78 5.60 -6.89
N ALA A 147 12.97 5.32 -7.93
CA ALA A 147 11.57 5.72 -7.96
C ALA A 147 10.75 5.08 -6.84
N ASP A 148 11.04 3.82 -6.48
CA ASP A 148 10.36 3.13 -5.38
C ASP A 148 10.71 3.75 -4.03
N PHE A 149 11.98 4.11 -3.81
CA PHE A 149 12.42 4.80 -2.60
C PHE A 149 11.81 6.21 -2.48
N ILE A 150 11.68 6.95 -3.59
CA ILE A 150 11.00 8.25 -3.61
C ILE A 150 9.51 8.08 -3.25
N LYS A 151 8.84 7.07 -3.82
CA LYS A 151 7.44 6.76 -3.47
C LYS A 151 7.28 6.38 -2.01
N LEU A 152 8.16 5.51 -1.50
CA LEU A 152 8.15 5.08 -0.09
C LEU A 152 8.33 6.27 0.86
N ALA A 153 9.24 7.19 0.55
CA ALA A 153 9.40 8.41 1.34
C ALA A 153 8.16 9.30 1.28
N ALA A 154 7.53 9.42 0.11
CA ALA A 154 6.29 10.18 -0.04
C ALA A 154 5.14 9.59 0.81
N ASP A 155 5.03 8.26 0.90
CA ASP A 155 4.05 7.58 1.75
C ASP A 155 4.31 7.81 3.24
N ALA A 156 5.59 7.92 3.63
CA ALA A 156 6.00 8.31 4.97
C ALA A 156 5.80 9.81 5.26
N GLY A 157 5.44 10.61 4.24
CA GLY A 157 5.18 12.05 4.36
C GLY A 157 6.36 12.96 4.01
N TYR A 158 7.43 12.41 3.42
CA TYR A 158 8.64 13.15 3.06
C TYR A 158 8.78 13.30 1.54
N ALA A 159 9.05 14.51 1.08
CA ALA A 159 9.47 14.75 -0.31
C ALA A 159 11.00 14.60 -0.38
N ILE A 160 11.51 13.73 -1.24
CA ILE A 160 12.96 13.53 -1.42
C ILE A 160 13.34 13.49 -2.90
N SER A 161 14.62 13.72 -3.21
CA SER A 161 15.22 13.35 -4.49
C SER A 161 16.43 12.46 -4.28
N ILE A 162 16.72 11.59 -5.26
CA ILE A 162 17.83 10.65 -5.19
C ILE A 162 18.78 10.91 -6.35
N GLU A 163 20.08 10.97 -6.04
CA GLU A 163 21.16 11.10 -7.02
C GLU A 163 22.11 9.91 -6.92
N GLU A 164 22.40 9.27 -8.06
CA GLU A 164 23.33 8.15 -8.18
C GLU A 164 24.57 8.61 -8.97
N PRO A 165 25.64 9.08 -8.28
CA PRO A 165 26.82 9.59 -8.96
C PRO A 165 27.59 8.48 -9.68
N THR A 166 27.83 8.68 -10.97
CA THR A 166 28.68 7.79 -11.76
C THR A 166 30.16 8.14 -11.60
N PRO A 167 31.06 7.14 -11.57
CA PRO A 167 32.49 7.40 -11.51
C PRO A 167 33.00 7.92 -12.85
N PHE A 168 34.00 8.78 -12.78
CA PHE A 168 34.78 9.20 -13.93
C PHE A 168 35.58 8.02 -14.50
N ARG A 169 35.39 7.72 -15.79
CA ARG A 169 36.10 6.68 -16.54
C ARG A 169 36.94 7.32 -17.65
N MET A 170 38.26 7.17 -17.58
CA MET A 170 39.16 7.69 -18.61
C MET A 170 38.78 7.11 -19.99
N GLY A 171 38.51 7.99 -20.95
CA GLY A 171 38.07 7.60 -22.31
C GLY A 171 36.56 7.39 -22.48
N GLY A 172 35.78 7.38 -21.39
CA GLY A 172 34.30 7.39 -21.44
C GLY A 172 33.69 8.69 -20.91
N SER A 173 34.39 9.37 -20.00
CA SER A 173 33.94 10.54 -19.27
C SER A 173 34.54 11.83 -19.81
N ALA A 174 33.79 12.93 -19.71
CA ALA A 174 34.22 14.25 -20.18
C ALA A 174 34.94 15.03 -19.07
N MET A 175 36.07 15.68 -19.41
CA MET A 175 36.76 16.57 -18.46
C MET A 175 35.85 17.75 -18.09
N GLY A 176 35.58 17.93 -16.78
CA GLY A 176 34.64 18.94 -16.28
C GLY A 176 33.17 18.54 -16.36
N GLY A 177 32.86 17.27 -16.63
CA GLY A 177 31.51 16.72 -16.55
C GLY A 177 30.99 16.61 -15.10
N THR A 178 29.76 16.10 -14.97
CA THR A 178 29.11 15.84 -13.67
C THR A 178 29.56 14.54 -13.02
N GLU A 179 30.38 13.75 -13.71
CA GLU A 179 30.89 12.47 -13.23
C GLU A 179 31.87 12.70 -12.08
N ALA A 180 31.71 11.95 -11.00
CA ALA A 180 32.55 12.11 -9.82
C ALA A 180 33.97 11.67 -10.18
N LEU A 181 34.96 12.55 -9.98
CA LEU A 181 36.37 12.18 -9.97
C LEU A 181 36.54 11.21 -8.80
N GLY A 182 36.40 9.91 -9.08
CA GLY A 182 36.40 8.88 -8.05
C GLY A 182 37.66 9.00 -7.20
N GLY A 183 37.49 9.46 -5.97
CA GLY A 183 38.47 9.17 -4.91
C GLY A 183 38.49 7.66 -4.67
N GLY A 184 39.33 7.18 -3.74
CA GLY A 184 39.40 5.75 -3.40
C GLY A 184 38.11 5.09 -2.86
N TYR A 185 36.96 5.78 -2.92
CA TYR A 185 35.64 5.27 -2.60
C TYR A 185 34.87 4.86 -3.87
N PRO A 186 34.25 3.67 -3.91
CA PRO A 186 33.48 3.22 -5.06
C PRO A 186 32.16 3.98 -5.16
N SER A 187 32.14 5.09 -5.91
CA SER A 187 30.94 5.93 -6.09
C SER A 187 29.77 5.16 -6.75
N GLU A 188 30.06 4.06 -7.44
CA GLU A 188 29.10 3.16 -8.09
C GLU A 188 28.11 2.50 -7.13
N TYR A 189 28.45 2.41 -5.84
CA TYR A 189 27.59 1.81 -4.81
C TYR A 189 27.01 2.85 -3.85
N VAL A 190 27.18 4.13 -4.14
CA VAL A 190 26.73 5.23 -3.30
C VAL A 190 25.57 5.94 -3.97
N TRP A 191 24.55 6.24 -3.19
CA TRP A 191 23.42 7.06 -3.64
C TRP A 191 23.09 8.10 -2.58
N ILE A 192 22.78 9.31 -3.05
CA ILE A 192 22.59 10.49 -2.23
C ILE A 192 21.10 10.79 -2.18
N VAL A 193 20.54 10.79 -0.97
CA VAL A 193 19.16 11.17 -0.71
C VAL A 193 19.14 12.63 -0.26
N LYS A 194 18.54 13.49 -1.07
CA LYS A 194 18.34 14.90 -0.75
C LYS A 194 16.96 15.11 -0.15
N VAL A 195 16.93 15.70 1.04
CA VAL A 195 15.69 16.04 1.76
C VAL A 195 15.61 17.58 1.84
N PRO A 196 14.62 18.22 1.19
CA PRO A 196 14.51 19.66 1.16
C PRO A 196 14.11 20.22 2.54
N GLY A 197 14.57 21.43 2.86
CA GLY A 197 14.13 22.16 4.05
C GLY A 197 14.73 21.64 5.37
N VAL A 198 15.78 20.81 5.31
CA VAL A 198 16.48 20.31 6.50
C VAL A 198 17.25 21.44 7.18
N SER A 199 17.10 21.54 8.50
CA SER A 199 17.88 22.48 9.32
C SER A 199 19.32 21.98 9.50
N VAL A 200 20.28 22.90 9.52
CA VAL A 200 21.69 22.58 9.78
C VAL A 200 22.11 23.19 11.11
N ASP A 201 22.28 22.33 12.11
CA ASP A 201 22.80 22.71 13.41
C ASP A 201 24.33 22.80 13.34
N HIS A 202 24.83 24.04 13.34
CA HIS A 202 26.25 24.31 13.27
C HIS A 202 26.88 24.23 14.66
N PHE A 203 28.10 23.70 14.70
CA PHE A 203 28.90 23.69 15.91
C PHE A 203 29.18 25.12 16.40
N ARG A 204 28.94 25.36 17.69
CA ARG A 204 29.23 26.64 18.35
C ARG A 204 30.28 26.43 19.44
N MET A 205 31.39 27.17 19.33
CA MET A 205 32.43 27.22 20.34
C MET A 205 31.83 27.67 21.69
N GLY A 206 32.12 26.91 22.75
CA GLY A 206 31.59 27.17 24.11
C GLY A 206 30.27 26.46 24.43
N VAL A 207 29.60 25.85 23.45
CA VAL A 207 28.42 24.99 23.66
C VAL A 207 28.71 23.55 23.25
N GLY A 208 29.31 23.34 22.07
CA GLY A 208 29.67 22.02 21.58
C GLY A 208 30.99 21.51 22.17
N ARG A 209 31.11 20.18 22.27
CA ARG A 209 32.33 19.51 22.74
C ARG A 209 33.15 19.02 21.54
N MET A 210 34.40 19.44 21.45
CA MET A 210 35.31 19.02 20.38
C MET A 210 35.50 17.50 20.39
N GLY A 211 35.35 16.86 19.24
CA GLY A 211 35.45 15.40 19.08
C GLY A 211 34.16 14.61 19.35
N GLU A 212 33.13 15.24 19.91
CA GLU A 212 31.81 14.61 20.12
C GLU A 212 30.72 15.29 19.27
N THR A 213 30.65 16.63 19.30
CA THR A 213 29.63 17.38 18.55
C THR A 213 30.07 17.54 17.08
N PRO A 214 29.25 17.13 16.10
CA PRO A 214 29.55 17.35 14.68
C PRO A 214 29.68 18.84 14.35
N LEU A 215 30.51 19.17 13.36
CA LEU A 215 30.66 20.54 12.87
C LEU A 215 29.38 21.09 12.22
N GLY A 216 28.60 20.20 11.60
CA GLY A 216 27.26 20.46 11.11
C GLY A 216 26.43 19.18 11.25
N LYS A 217 25.36 19.21 12.03
CA LYS A 217 24.39 18.13 12.13
C LYS A 217 23.17 18.51 11.29
N LEU A 218 22.81 17.65 10.34
CA LEU A 218 21.55 17.80 9.61
C LEU A 218 20.41 17.35 10.53
N GLY A 219 19.37 18.19 10.66
CA GLY A 219 18.12 17.87 11.35
C GLY A 219 17.23 16.95 10.52
N LEU A 220 17.78 15.81 10.12
CA LEU A 220 17.07 14.81 9.34
C LEU A 220 16.05 14.07 10.21
N PRO A 221 14.91 13.63 9.65
CA PRO A 221 13.97 12.76 10.36
C PRO A 221 14.62 11.39 10.66
N ASP A 222 14.66 11.02 11.95
CA ASP A 222 15.31 9.78 12.42
C ASP A 222 14.61 8.51 11.88
N ASP A 223 13.30 8.57 11.71
CA ASP A 223 12.46 7.52 11.12
C ASP A 223 12.85 7.24 9.65
N LEU A 224 13.01 8.30 8.84
CA LEU A 224 13.43 8.19 7.44
C LEU A 224 14.83 7.59 7.31
N VAL A 225 15.76 8.07 8.14
CA VAL A 225 17.14 7.57 8.15
C VAL A 225 17.19 6.11 8.58
N CYS A 226 16.43 5.72 9.59
CA CYS A 226 16.32 4.35 10.06
C CYS A 226 15.75 3.43 8.97
N LEU A 227 14.63 3.83 8.34
CA LEU A 227 13.96 3.10 7.28
C LEU A 227 14.88 2.84 6.07
N PHE A 228 15.53 3.89 5.57
CA PHE A 228 16.41 3.77 4.40
C PHE A 228 17.64 2.93 4.70
N ASN A 229 18.21 3.03 5.91
CA ASN A 229 19.34 2.18 6.29
C ASN A 229 18.95 0.70 6.46
N ALA A 230 17.71 0.42 6.86
CA ALA A 230 17.19 -0.94 6.95
C ALA A 230 16.90 -1.55 5.58
N LEU A 231 16.38 -0.75 4.63
CA LEU A 231 15.95 -1.21 3.31
C LEU A 231 17.01 -1.15 2.23
N LYS A 232 18.08 -0.35 2.42
CA LYS A 232 19.14 -0.25 1.42
C LYS A 232 19.70 -1.63 1.09
N PRO A 233 20.01 -1.91 -0.18
CA PRO A 233 20.75 -3.11 -0.52
C PRO A 233 22.06 -3.20 0.29
N ALA A 234 22.42 -4.40 0.74
CA ALA A 234 23.56 -4.59 1.64
C ALA A 234 24.90 -4.07 1.07
N TRP A 235 25.03 -4.08 -0.25
CA TRP A 235 26.20 -3.68 -1.01
C TRP A 235 26.26 -2.19 -1.33
N THR A 236 25.20 -1.42 -1.05
CA THR A 236 25.14 0.02 -1.30
C THR A 236 25.23 0.84 -0.02
N THR A 237 25.60 2.11 -0.15
CA THR A 237 25.69 3.08 0.94
C THR A 237 24.81 4.29 0.63
N VAL A 238 23.93 4.65 1.57
CA VAL A 238 23.10 5.85 1.48
C VAL A 238 23.81 7.00 2.15
N ILE A 239 23.85 8.15 1.49
CA ILE A 239 24.29 9.41 2.08
C ILE A 239 23.12 10.38 2.06
N PHE A 240 22.81 10.97 3.21
CA PHE A 240 21.75 11.97 3.29
C PHE A 240 22.33 13.37 3.14
N ALA A 241 21.65 14.22 2.37
CA ALA A 241 22.01 15.60 2.11
C ALA A 241 20.77 16.50 2.19
N ALA A 242 21.01 17.81 2.36
CA ALA A 242 19.99 18.85 2.31
C ALA A 242 19.87 19.46 0.91
#